data_AF-A0A7X7FUC2-F1
#
_entry.id   AF-A0A7X7FUC2-F1
#
_cell.length_a   1.000
_cell.length_b   1.000
_cell.length_c   1.000
_cell.angle_alpha   90.00
_cell.angle_beta   90.00
_cell.angle_gamma   90.00
#
_symmetry.space_group_name_H-M   'P 1'
#
loop_
_entity.id
_entity.type
_entity.pdbx_description
1 polymer ?
#
loop_
_entity_poly.entity_id
_entity_poly.type
_entity_poly.pdbx_seq_one_letter_code
_entity_poly.pdbx_strand_id
1 'polypeptide(L)'
;NIKGLNPNELASFHICDRKWNKKQEITLIDMSDDMNQINDSDDSDDTGDAEFKKASISMEDAVISDFMDDPHQRIIYEHDFLHLKTFYIELLKSFKALPNIKYPFCSYSLGEIPQKEALITHDNDILDEESLLDIMDENDEDNEVYYDESELDGFNSDFDTNNL
;
A
#
# COMPACT_ATOMS: atom_id res chain seq x y z
N ASN A 1 -0.19 -16.47 -13.34
CA ASN A 1 -0.90 -15.19 -13.11
C ASN A 1 -2.09 -15.41 -12.22
N ILE A 2 -2.07 -14.71 -11.08
CA ILE A 2 -3.24 -14.57 -10.21
C ILE A 2 -4.07 -13.42 -10.79
N LYS A 3 -5.36 -13.64 -11.04
CA LYS A 3 -6.23 -12.62 -11.64
C LYS A 3 -6.39 -11.45 -10.66
N GLY A 4 -6.22 -10.22 -11.15
CA GLY A 4 -6.30 -9.00 -10.33
C GLY A 4 -4.96 -8.51 -9.76
N LEU A 5 -3.83 -9.13 -10.15
CA LEU A 5 -2.48 -8.63 -9.84
C LEU A 5 -1.68 -8.45 -11.13
N ASN A 6 -1.17 -7.24 -11.35
CA ASN A 6 -0.28 -6.91 -12.47
C ASN A 6 1.18 -6.92 -11.99
N PRO A 7 2.09 -7.62 -12.70
CA PRO A 7 3.51 -7.63 -12.34
C PRO A 7 4.23 -6.29 -12.52
N ASN A 8 3.66 -5.35 -13.29
CA ASN A 8 4.27 -4.03 -13.53
C ASN A 8 3.90 -2.99 -12.46
N GLU A 9 2.97 -3.33 -11.55
CA GLU A 9 2.57 -2.45 -10.46
C GLU A 9 3.61 -2.49 -9.33
N LEU A 10 3.77 -1.35 -8.66
CA LEU A 10 4.66 -1.24 -7.51
C LEU A 10 4.15 -2.08 -6.34
N ALA A 11 5.09 -2.53 -5.49
CA ALA A 11 4.77 -3.31 -4.32
C ALA A 11 5.80 -3.12 -3.20
N SER A 12 5.39 -3.42 -1.97
CA SER A 12 6.30 -3.54 -0.82
C SER A 12 5.85 -4.62 0.16
N PHE A 13 6.82 -5.25 0.81
CA PHE A 13 6.59 -6.11 1.97
C PHE A 13 6.90 -5.34 3.24
N HIS A 14 6.12 -5.57 4.29
CA HIS A 14 6.33 -5.01 5.61
C HIS A 14 6.50 -6.12 6.63
N ILE A 15 7.64 -6.14 7.32
CA ILE A 15 7.84 -6.99 8.48
C ILE A 15 7.05 -6.41 9.65
N CYS A 16 6.23 -7.24 10.30
CA CYS A 16 5.30 -6.80 11.32
C CYS A 16 5.57 -7.44 12.69
N ASP A 17 5.07 -6.78 13.74
CA ASP A 17 4.93 -7.41 15.04
C ASP A 17 3.68 -8.31 15.13
N ARG A 18 3.46 -8.90 16.32
CA ARG A 18 2.29 -9.75 16.62
C ARG A 18 0.94 -9.02 16.61
N LYS A 19 0.91 -7.71 16.39
CA LYS A 19 -0.30 -6.90 16.25
C LYS A 19 -0.44 -6.32 14.85
N TRP A 20 0.34 -6.81 13.87
CA TRP A 20 0.36 -6.31 12.49
C TRP A 20 0.89 -4.88 12.35
N ASN A 21 1.59 -4.35 13.36
CA ASN A 21 2.23 -3.05 13.21
C ASN A 21 3.48 -3.20 12.34
N LYS A 22 3.56 -2.40 11.26
CA LYS A 22 4.70 -2.34 10.34
C LYS A 22 5.95 -1.86 11.09
N LYS A 23 7.08 -2.55 10.91
CA LYS A 23 8.38 -2.21 11.53
C LYS A 23 9.42 -1.88 10.47
N GLN A 24 9.54 -2.75 9.47
CA GLN A 24 10.51 -2.64 8.41
C GLN A 24 9.84 -2.85 7.07
N GLU A 25 10.26 -2.09 6.08
CA GLU A 25 9.75 -2.19 4.72
C GLU A 25 10.84 -2.76 3.81
N ILE A 26 10.41 -3.55 2.84
CA ILE A 26 11.21 -4.13 1.76
C ILE A 26 10.50 -3.74 0.46
N THR A 27 11.13 -2.89 -0.36
CA THR A 27 10.51 -2.25 -1.53
C THR A 27 10.84 -3.01 -2.82
N LEU A 28 9.90 -3.03 -3.78
CA LEU A 28 10.14 -3.67 -5.08
C LEU A 28 11.26 -2.97 -5.85
N ILE A 29 11.25 -1.64 -5.84
CA ILE A 29 12.30 -0.81 -6.42
C ILE A 29 13.27 -0.42 -5.31
N ASP A 30 14.56 -0.55 -5.58
CA ASP A 30 15.58 -0.06 -4.67
C ASP A 30 15.55 1.48 -4.62
N MET A 31 15.27 2.02 -3.45
CA MET A 31 15.26 3.46 -3.16
C MET A 31 16.50 3.88 -2.37
N SER A 32 17.51 3.01 -2.24
CA SER A 32 18.72 3.28 -1.45
C SER A 32 19.60 4.38 -2.04
N ASP A 33 19.66 4.48 -3.37
CA ASP A 33 20.49 5.45 -4.08
C ASP A 33 19.96 6.89 -3.96
N ASP A 34 18.65 7.09 -3.88
CA ASP A 34 18.03 8.41 -3.72
C ASP A 34 18.22 8.97 -2.31
N MET A 35 18.18 8.10 -1.28
CA MET A 35 18.44 8.48 0.12
C MET A 35 19.92 8.80 0.39
N ASN A 36 20.85 8.33 -0.45
CA ASN A 36 22.25 8.68 -0.34
C ASN A 36 22.56 10.09 -0.88
N GLN A 37 21.77 10.61 -1.83
CA GLN A 37 21.98 11.96 -2.40
C GLN A 37 21.45 13.12 -1.54
N ILE A 38 20.50 12.88 -0.63
CA ILE A 38 19.99 13.91 0.29
C ILE A 38 21.02 14.27 1.38
N ASN A 39 22.04 13.43 1.60
CA ASN A 39 23.03 13.62 2.65
C ASN A 39 24.29 14.40 2.21
N ASP A 40 24.37 14.86 0.95
CA ASP A 40 25.47 15.72 0.48
C ASP A 40 25.16 17.23 0.66
N SER A 41 23.98 17.60 1.19
CA SER A 41 23.76 18.96 1.70
C SER A 41 24.35 19.08 3.11
N ASP A 42 25.64 19.38 3.11
CA ASP A 42 26.49 19.86 4.20
C ASP A 42 25.82 21.02 4.94
N ASP A 43 24.99 20.73 5.93
CA ASP A 43 24.63 21.67 7.00
C ASP A 43 24.84 20.98 8.35
N SER A 44 25.90 21.44 8.99
CA SER A 44 26.36 21.07 10.32
C SER A 44 25.24 21.09 11.36
N ASP A 45 25.08 19.99 12.11
CA ASP A 45 25.09 20.08 13.56
C ASP A 45 25.50 18.75 14.22
N ASP A 46 26.59 18.85 14.97
CA ASP A 46 27.21 17.83 15.80
C ASP A 46 26.33 17.56 17.03
N THR A 47 25.21 16.84 16.82
CA THR A 47 24.45 16.20 17.90
C THR A 47 24.53 14.69 17.74
N GLY A 48 25.37 14.08 18.56
CA GLY A 48 25.77 12.66 18.51
C GLY A 48 24.69 11.64 18.88
N ASP A 49 23.51 11.74 18.29
CA ASP A 49 22.56 10.64 18.20
C ASP A 49 22.71 10.04 16.79
N ALA A 50 23.46 8.94 16.70
CA ALA A 50 23.52 8.12 15.49
C ALA A 50 22.13 7.54 15.23
N GLU A 51 21.26 8.32 14.60
CA GLU A 51 19.98 7.86 14.06
C GLU A 51 20.28 6.64 13.21
N PHE A 52 19.72 5.51 13.64
CA PHE A 52 19.78 4.26 12.90
C PHE A 52 19.23 4.52 11.50
N LYS A 53 20.14 4.74 10.55
CA LYS A 53 19.88 4.80 9.11
C LYS A 53 19.13 3.51 8.76
N LYS A 54 17.80 3.60 8.65
CA LYS A 54 16.97 2.45 8.28
C LYS A 54 17.28 2.17 6.82
N ALA A 55 18.21 1.25 6.58
CA ALA A 55 18.57 0.84 5.23
C ALA A 55 17.30 0.42 4.48
N SER A 56 17.04 1.05 3.34
CA SER A 56 16.07 0.55 2.39
C SER A 56 16.58 -0.79 1.89
N ILE A 57 15.72 -1.81 1.91
CA ILE A 57 16.04 -3.14 1.42
C ILE A 57 15.18 -3.39 0.18
N SER A 58 15.82 -3.78 -0.91
CA SER A 58 15.13 -4.17 -2.15
C SER A 58 14.56 -5.59 -2.03
N MET A 59 13.49 -5.89 -2.75
CA MET A 59 12.96 -7.26 -2.85
C MET A 59 13.91 -8.21 -3.58
N GLU A 60 14.80 -7.70 -4.43
CA GLU A 60 15.78 -8.49 -5.17
C GLU A 60 16.84 -9.07 -4.22
N ASP A 61 17.25 -8.29 -3.22
CA ASP A 61 18.29 -8.68 -2.26
C ASP A 61 17.73 -9.34 -0.99
N ALA A 62 16.42 -9.28 -0.77
CA ALA A 62 15.77 -9.80 0.43
C ALA A 62 15.51 -11.31 0.35
N VAL A 63 16.11 -12.08 1.26
CA VAL A 63 15.81 -13.51 1.43
C VAL A 63 14.79 -13.70 2.55
N ILE A 64 13.69 -14.41 2.27
CA ILE A 64 12.58 -14.62 3.23
C ILE A 64 13.06 -15.18 4.58
N SER A 65 14.04 -16.08 4.58
CA SER A 65 14.57 -16.70 5.81
C SER A 65 15.21 -15.70 6.79
N ASP A 66 15.64 -14.55 6.31
CA ASP A 66 16.30 -13.53 7.15
C ASP A 66 15.26 -12.74 7.96
N PHE A 67 14.00 -12.77 7.53
CA PHE A 67 12.90 -12.03 8.15
C PHE A 67 11.84 -12.93 8.78
N MET A 68 11.75 -14.19 8.34
CA MET A 68 10.67 -15.11 8.70
C MET A 68 11.19 -16.56 8.83
N ASP A 69 11.36 -17.02 10.07
CA ASP A 69 11.81 -18.38 10.44
C ASP A 69 10.94 -19.00 11.56
N ASP A 70 10.45 -18.18 12.48
CA ASP A 70 9.62 -18.60 13.60
C ASP A 70 8.12 -18.65 13.25
N PRO A 71 7.39 -19.68 13.70
CA PRO A 71 5.93 -19.71 13.60
C PRO A 71 5.29 -18.46 14.18
N HIS A 72 4.22 -18.00 13.55
CA HIS A 72 3.43 -16.81 13.87
C HIS A 72 4.11 -15.46 13.58
N GLN A 73 5.26 -15.46 12.89
CA GLN A 73 5.77 -14.24 12.27
C GLN A 73 4.84 -13.78 11.14
N ARG A 74 4.76 -12.46 10.96
CA ARG A 74 3.75 -11.80 10.14
C ARG A 74 4.40 -10.81 9.19
N ILE A 75 3.94 -10.83 7.95
CA ILE A 75 4.34 -9.90 6.90
C ILE A 75 3.08 -9.36 6.23
N ILE A 76 3.04 -8.08 5.95
CA ILE A 76 2.03 -7.47 5.07
C ILE A 76 2.65 -7.29 3.70
N TYR A 77 1.97 -7.74 2.65
CA TYR A 77 2.31 -7.43 1.27
C TYR A 77 1.31 -6.43 0.73
N GLU A 78 1.81 -5.29 0.26
CA GLU A 78 1.01 -4.25 -0.37
C GLU A 78 1.39 -4.18 -1.85
N HIS A 79 0.38 -4.21 -2.69
CA HIS A 79 0.53 -4.22 -4.14
C HIS A 79 -0.41 -3.17 -4.73
N ASP A 80 0.11 -2.44 -5.72
CA ASP A 80 -0.55 -1.35 -6.42
C ASP A 80 -0.87 -0.15 -5.50
N PHE A 81 -0.13 0.95 -5.64
CA PHE A 81 -0.33 2.13 -4.80
C PHE A 81 -1.58 2.95 -5.17
N LEU A 82 -2.13 2.79 -6.37
CA LEU A 82 -3.36 3.46 -6.78
C LEU A 82 -4.58 2.69 -6.25
N HIS A 83 -4.56 1.36 -6.40
CA HIS A 83 -5.62 0.48 -5.91
C HIS A 83 -5.07 -0.55 -4.93
N LEU A 84 -4.78 -0.07 -3.72
CA LEU A 84 -4.07 -0.82 -2.69
C LEU A 84 -4.71 -2.18 -2.38
N LYS A 85 -3.98 -3.24 -2.73
CA LYS A 85 -4.30 -4.61 -2.35
C LYS A 85 -3.37 -5.04 -1.23
N THR A 86 -3.94 -5.21 -0.03
CA THR A 86 -3.20 -5.58 1.18
C THR A 86 -3.40 -7.05 1.51
N PHE A 87 -2.30 -7.79 1.57
CA PHE A 87 -2.28 -9.21 1.91
C PHE A 87 -1.60 -9.43 3.25
N TYR A 88 -2.29 -10.16 4.12
CA TYR A 88 -1.80 -10.52 5.45
C TYR A 88 -1.21 -11.93 5.39
N ILE A 89 0.10 -12.04 5.58
CA ILE A 89 0.85 -13.30 5.48
C ILE A 89 1.36 -13.70 6.87
N GLU A 90 1.08 -14.94 7.27
CA GLU A 90 1.57 -15.51 8.53
C GLU A 90 2.33 -16.81 8.26
N LEU A 91 3.51 -16.96 8.86
CA LEU A 91 4.24 -18.23 8.84
C LEU A 91 3.58 -19.20 9.81
N LEU A 92 2.91 -20.22 9.28
CA LEU A 92 2.34 -21.27 10.13
C LEU A 92 3.42 -22.25 10.61
N LYS A 93 4.33 -22.66 9.73
CA LYS A 93 5.36 -23.65 10.03
C LYS A 93 6.47 -23.67 8.98
N SER A 94 7.70 -23.87 9.43
CA SER A 94 8.86 -24.22 8.61
C SER A 94 9.22 -25.71 8.78
N PHE A 95 9.56 -26.38 7.68
CA PHE A 95 10.02 -27.77 7.67
C PHE A 95 10.83 -28.06 6.40
N LYS A 96 11.61 -29.15 6.40
CA LYS A 96 12.41 -29.55 5.23
C LYS A 96 11.50 -29.92 4.06
N ALA A 97 11.87 -29.47 2.86
CA ALA A 97 11.14 -29.77 1.63
C ALA A 97 10.95 -31.29 1.46
N LEU A 98 9.74 -31.68 1.09
CA LEU A 98 9.39 -33.08 0.88
C LEU A 98 9.91 -33.54 -0.49
N PRO A 99 10.44 -34.78 -0.60
CA PRO A 99 10.86 -35.32 -1.88
C PRO A 99 9.66 -35.44 -2.84
N ASN A 100 9.91 -35.25 -4.13
CA ASN A 100 8.92 -35.36 -5.22
C ASN A 100 7.78 -34.32 -5.21
N ILE A 101 7.93 -33.21 -4.49
CA ILE A 101 7.03 -32.04 -4.60
C ILE A 101 7.74 -30.92 -5.35
N LYS A 102 7.07 -30.32 -6.34
CA LYS A 102 7.54 -29.11 -7.02
C LYS A 102 6.98 -27.89 -6.30
N TYR A 103 7.85 -26.97 -5.92
CA TYR A 103 7.50 -25.73 -5.23
C TYR A 103 7.56 -24.53 -6.19
N PRO A 104 6.80 -23.44 -5.93
CA PRO A 104 5.80 -23.29 -4.85
C PRO A 104 4.54 -24.16 -5.11
N PHE A 105 3.87 -24.59 -4.04
CA PHE A 105 2.67 -25.43 -4.09
C PHE A 105 1.56 -24.87 -3.20
N CYS A 106 0.36 -24.70 -3.75
CA CYS A 106 -0.83 -24.29 -3.01
C CYS A 106 -1.60 -25.52 -2.55
N SER A 107 -1.65 -25.78 -1.24
CA SER A 107 -2.39 -26.91 -0.66
C SER A 107 -3.88 -26.63 -0.49
N TYR A 108 -4.25 -25.36 -0.32
CA TYR A 108 -5.61 -24.92 -0.09
C TYR A 108 -5.79 -23.45 -0.50
N SER A 109 -6.89 -23.14 -1.17
CA SER A 109 -7.28 -21.79 -1.53
C SER A 109 -8.80 -21.65 -1.41
N LEU A 110 -9.25 -20.50 -0.91
CA LEU A 110 -10.67 -20.19 -0.81
C LEU A 110 -10.89 -18.72 -1.16
N GLY A 111 -11.93 -18.44 -1.96
CA GLY A 111 -12.28 -17.10 -2.40
C GLY A 111 -11.51 -16.65 -3.64
N GLU A 112 -11.84 -15.46 -4.11
CA GLU A 112 -11.20 -14.77 -5.23
C GLU A 112 -10.78 -13.36 -4.78
N ILE A 113 -9.76 -12.81 -5.42
CA ILE A 113 -9.34 -11.43 -5.17
C ILE A 113 -10.46 -10.49 -5.67
N PRO A 114 -10.94 -9.55 -4.84
CA PRO A 114 -11.90 -8.55 -5.26
C PRO A 114 -11.41 -7.85 -6.53
N GLN A 115 -12.28 -7.84 -7.56
CA GLN A 115 -11.98 -7.13 -8.79
C GLN A 115 -12.45 -5.69 -8.65
N LYS A 116 -11.78 -4.79 -9.35
CA LYS A 116 -12.19 -3.40 -9.46
C LYS A 116 -13.63 -3.33 -9.97
N GLU A 117 -14.49 -2.61 -9.26
CA GLU A 117 -15.83 -2.31 -9.74
C GLU A 117 -15.71 -1.23 -10.81
N ALA A 118 -16.36 -1.45 -11.96
CA ALA A 118 -16.41 -0.43 -13.00
C ALA A 118 -17.45 0.62 -12.59
N LEU A 119 -17.12 1.89 -12.79
CA LEU A 119 -18.03 2.98 -12.47
C LEU A 119 -19.00 3.13 -13.64
N ILE A 120 -20.30 3.13 -13.33
CA ILE A 120 -21.35 3.31 -14.33
C ILE A 120 -21.79 4.76 -14.24
N THR A 121 -21.66 5.52 -15.32
CA THR A 121 -22.16 6.90 -15.37
C THR A 121 -23.68 6.94 -15.48
N HIS A 122 -24.22 8.15 -15.32
CA HIS A 122 -25.65 8.41 -15.49
C HIS A 122 -26.19 7.98 -16.87
N ASP A 123 -25.31 7.94 -17.88
CA ASP A 123 -25.63 7.52 -19.24
C ASP A 123 -25.48 6.00 -19.48
N ASN A 124 -25.19 5.23 -18.43
CA ASN A 124 -24.85 3.80 -18.46
C ASN A 124 -23.56 3.45 -19.20
N ASP A 125 -22.68 4.44 -19.43
CA ASP A 125 -21.34 4.14 -19.90
C ASP A 125 -20.52 3.55 -18.75
N ILE A 126 -19.78 2.49 -19.06
CA ILE A 126 -18.86 1.86 -18.14
C ILE A 126 -17.55 2.60 -18.29
N LEU A 127 -17.22 3.43 -17.32
CA LEU A 127 -15.91 4.06 -17.23
C LEU A 127 -15.07 3.28 -16.22
N ASP A 128 -13.89 2.88 -16.66
CA ASP A 128 -12.85 2.49 -15.73
C ASP A 128 -12.18 3.76 -15.18
N GLU A 129 -11.48 3.62 -14.07
CA GLU A 129 -10.89 4.79 -13.41
C GLU A 129 -9.78 5.43 -14.25
N GLU A 130 -9.13 4.66 -15.12
CA GLU A 130 -8.12 5.16 -16.06
C GLU A 130 -8.77 6.15 -17.03
N SER A 131 -9.95 5.82 -17.56
CA SER A 131 -10.76 6.75 -18.35
C SER A 131 -11.31 7.95 -17.57
N LEU A 132 -11.50 7.84 -16.25
CA LEU A 132 -11.88 8.99 -15.42
C LEU A 132 -10.72 9.95 -15.18
N LEU A 133 -9.51 9.43 -14.96
CA LEU A 133 -8.30 10.24 -14.84
C LEU A 133 -8.05 11.06 -16.11
N ASP A 134 -8.24 10.47 -17.29
CA ASP A 134 -8.14 11.18 -18.57
C ASP A 134 -9.20 12.30 -18.69
N ILE A 135 -10.45 12.07 -18.26
CA ILE A 135 -11.52 13.09 -18.30
C ILE A 135 -11.25 14.23 -17.31
N MET A 136 -10.66 13.93 -16.16
CA MET A 136 -10.34 14.96 -15.15
C MET A 136 -9.17 15.85 -15.61
N ASP A 137 -8.17 15.28 -16.30
CA ASP A 137 -7.04 16.02 -16.87
C ASP A 137 -7.48 16.95 -18.01
N GLU A 138 -8.55 16.62 -18.75
CA GLU A 138 -9.11 17.48 -19.79
C GLU A 138 -9.94 18.68 -19.28
N ASN A 139 -10.31 18.73 -18.00
CA ASN A 139 -11.18 19.80 -17.44
C ASN A 139 -10.42 20.91 -16.69
N ASP A 140 -9.09 20.87 -16.67
CA ASP A 140 -8.26 21.74 -15.82
C ASP A 140 -7.89 23.10 -16.44
N GLU A 141 -8.69 23.64 -17.37
CA GLU A 141 -8.44 24.99 -17.91
C GLU A 141 -9.45 26.09 -17.53
N ASP A 142 -10.71 25.87 -17.15
CA ASP A 142 -11.64 27.03 -17.00
C ASP A 142 -12.93 26.80 -16.18
N ASN A 143 -12.91 26.06 -15.06
CA ASN A 143 -14.11 25.98 -14.21
C ASN A 143 -13.83 26.39 -12.75
N GLU A 144 -13.73 27.69 -12.54
CA GLU A 144 -13.76 28.31 -11.21
C GLU A 144 -15.14 28.05 -10.59
N VAL A 145 -15.24 27.00 -9.77
CA VAL A 145 -16.48 26.62 -9.07
C VAL A 145 -16.81 27.74 -8.08
N TYR A 146 -17.75 28.61 -8.45
CA TYR A 146 -18.26 29.66 -7.59
C TYR A 146 -19.13 29.02 -6.50
N TYR A 147 -18.56 28.81 -5.32
CA TYR A 147 -19.31 28.35 -4.16
C TYR A 147 -20.32 29.41 -3.75
N ASP A 148 -21.61 29.13 -3.88
CA ASP A 148 -22.68 29.96 -3.33
C ASP A 148 -22.77 29.70 -1.82
N GLU A 149 -22.16 30.59 -1.03
CA GLU A 149 -22.15 30.49 0.44
C GLU A 149 -23.55 30.53 1.06
N SER A 150 -24.60 30.88 0.31
CA SER A 150 -25.98 30.88 0.81
C SER A 150 -26.57 29.48 1.02
N GLU A 151 -25.94 28.42 0.48
CA GLU A 151 -26.36 27.03 0.72
C GLU A 151 -25.85 26.42 2.04
N LEU A 152 -24.92 27.10 2.75
CA LEU A 152 -24.34 26.61 3.99
C LEU A 152 -25.16 26.96 5.25
N ASP A 153 -26.12 27.88 5.15
CA ASP A 153 -26.93 28.37 6.29
C ASP A 153 -27.99 27.37 6.79
N GLY A 154 -28.13 26.22 6.13
CA GLY A 154 -29.12 25.19 6.47
C GLY A 154 -28.68 24.15 7.51
N PHE A 155 -27.42 24.17 7.97
CA PHE A 155 -26.85 23.05 8.75
C PHE A 155 -26.42 23.38 10.19
N ASN A 156 -27.01 24.37 10.85
CA ASN A 156 -26.77 24.59 12.28
C ASN A 156 -28.00 25.16 13.01
N SER A 157 -28.87 24.30 13.55
CA SER A 157 -29.71 24.72 14.70
C SER A 157 -30.34 23.64 15.59
N ASP A 158 -29.92 22.37 15.63
CA ASP A 158 -30.61 21.36 16.49
C ASP A 158 -29.68 20.49 17.36
N PHE A 159 -28.59 21.06 17.91
CA PHE A 159 -27.90 20.40 19.04
C PHE A 159 -27.49 21.38 20.12
N ASP A 160 -28.47 21.83 20.90
CA ASP A 160 -28.36 22.45 22.23
C ASP A 160 -29.79 22.37 22.81
N THR A 161 -30.13 21.75 23.94
CA THR A 161 -29.47 21.37 25.17
C THR A 161 -30.38 20.36 25.88
N ASN A 162 -29.84 19.29 26.46
CA ASN A 162 -30.50 18.60 27.58
C ASN A 162 -29.43 17.97 28.47
N ASN A 163 -28.93 18.78 29.38
CA ASN A 163 -28.23 18.30 30.57
C ASN A 163 -28.74 19.08 31.78
N LEU A 164 -29.89 18.64 32.30
CA LEU A 164 -30.33 18.72 33.70
C LEU A 164 -31.59 17.87 33.90
#